data_AF-A0A3N0DQS9-F1
#
_entry.id   AF-A0A3N0DQS9-F1
#
_cell.length_a   1.000
_cell.length_b   1.000
_cell.length_c   1.000
_cell.angle_alpha   90.00
_cell.angle_beta   90.00
_cell.angle_gamma   90.00
#
_symmetry.space_group_name_H-M   'P 1'
#
loop_
_entity.id
_entity.type
_entity.pdbx_description
1 polymer ?
#
loop_
_entity_poly.entity_id
_entity_poly.type
_entity_poly.pdbx_seq_one_letter_code
_entity_poly.pdbx_strand_id
1 'polypeptide(L)'
;MTWLKEAREEGNGEVHQEKDNEKLLKELAKQQEVLFAGVQLEDADLIADTDALLYVKVRGTQTVQSKYRLEMELMKSARIRGQKFERYTRLYGFVSFQPTRTLLHITHIGTMEVSLKAYDK
;
A
#
# COMPACT_ATOMS: atom_id res chain seq x y z
N MET A 1 0.69 -67.14 32.95
CA MET A 1 -0.56 -66.45 32.58
C MET A 1 -0.47 -65.00 33.03
N THR A 2 0.02 -64.07 32.19
CA THR A 2 -0.38 -62.64 32.10
C THR A 2 0.52 -61.98 31.04
N TRP A 3 0.13 -62.07 29.76
CA TRP A 3 0.80 -61.40 28.63
C TRP A 3 -0.11 -60.34 27.98
N LEU A 4 -1.06 -59.78 28.72
CA LEU A 4 -2.20 -59.05 28.15
C LEU A 4 -2.32 -57.58 28.57
N LYS A 5 -1.22 -56.94 28.96
CA LYS A 5 -1.23 -55.50 29.30
C LYS A 5 -0.25 -54.61 28.52
N GLU A 6 0.61 -55.17 27.68
CA GLU A 6 1.71 -54.44 27.05
C GLU A 6 1.44 -54.20 25.56
N ALA A 7 0.30 -53.60 25.25
CA ALA A 7 -0.04 -53.18 23.89
C ALA A 7 -0.86 -51.87 23.85
N ARG A 8 -0.94 -51.13 24.97
CA ARG A 8 -1.80 -49.93 25.06
C ARG A 8 -1.03 -48.61 25.13
N GLU A 9 0.29 -48.60 25.33
CA GLU A 9 1.03 -47.35 25.60
C GLU A 9 1.77 -46.75 24.40
N GLU A 10 2.02 -47.50 23.32
CA GLU A 10 2.81 -46.98 22.18
C GLU A 10 2.03 -46.05 21.23
N GLY A 11 0.70 -46.08 21.24
CA GLY A 11 -0.14 -45.23 20.38
C GLY A 11 -0.42 -43.81 20.92
N ASN A 12 0.10 -43.44 22.09
CA ASN A 12 -0.24 -42.18 22.75
C ASN A 12 0.78 -41.06 22.54
N GLY A 13 2.03 -41.37 22.17
CA GLY A 13 3.11 -40.37 22.04
C GLY A 13 3.06 -39.53 20.76
N GLU A 14 2.67 -40.12 19.63
CA GLU A 14 2.64 -39.45 18.31
C GLU A 14 1.48 -38.44 18.21
N VAL A 15 0.34 -38.75 18.82
CA VAL A 15 -0.86 -37.90 18.83
C VAL A 15 -0.66 -36.59 19.63
N HIS A 16 0.26 -36.58 20.59
CA HIS A 16 0.57 -35.37 21.36
C HIS A 16 1.46 -34.40 20.57
N GLN A 17 2.47 -34.93 19.85
CA GLN A 17 3.38 -34.15 19.02
C GLN A 17 2.65 -33.43 17.87
N GLU A 18 1.70 -34.10 17.22
CA GLU A 18 0.95 -33.51 16.10
C GLU A 18 -0.02 -32.41 16.55
N LYS A 19 -0.68 -32.58 17.70
CA LYS A 19 -1.55 -31.55 18.30
C LYS A 19 -0.79 -30.31 18.74
N ASP A 20 0.43 -30.48 19.23
CA ASP A 20 1.29 -29.35 19.62
C ASP A 20 1.77 -28.56 18.39
N ASN A 21 2.09 -29.26 17.30
CA ASN A 21 2.44 -28.62 16.03
C ASN A 21 1.27 -27.87 15.40
N GLU A 22 0.06 -28.43 15.45
CA GLU A 22 -1.16 -27.75 14.96
C GLU A 22 -1.48 -26.50 15.78
N LYS A 23 -1.27 -26.56 17.10
CA LYS A 23 -1.44 -25.43 18.01
C LYS A 23 -0.41 -24.32 17.75
N LEU A 24 0.84 -24.69 17.47
CA LEU A 24 1.90 -23.77 17.07
C LEU A 24 1.60 -23.09 15.73
N LEU A 25 1.13 -23.86 14.73
CA LEU A 25 0.74 -23.33 13.42
C LEU A 25 -0.41 -22.33 13.53
N LYS A 26 -1.39 -22.62 14.40
CA LYS A 26 -2.52 -21.72 14.65
C LYS A 26 -2.09 -20.42 15.34
N GLU A 27 -1.17 -20.49 16.28
CA GLU A 27 -0.65 -19.30 16.96
C GLU A 27 0.21 -18.45 16.01
N LEU A 28 1.04 -19.07 15.17
CA LEU A 28 1.81 -18.39 14.13
C LEU A 28 0.90 -17.71 13.10
N ALA A 29 -0.15 -18.39 12.63
CA ALA A 29 -1.12 -17.82 11.70
C ALA A 29 -1.85 -16.60 12.30
N LYS A 30 -2.21 -16.68 13.58
CA LYS A 30 -2.84 -15.57 14.32
C LYS A 30 -1.87 -14.40 14.50
N GLN A 31 -0.61 -14.65 14.85
CA GLN A 31 0.41 -13.62 14.95
C GLN A 31 0.64 -12.93 13.61
N GLN A 32 0.69 -13.70 12.52
CA GLN A 32 0.78 -13.17 11.16
C GLN A 32 -0.42 -12.24 10.84
N GLU A 33 -1.64 -12.64 11.18
CA GLU A 33 -2.84 -11.80 11.00
C GLU A 33 -2.75 -10.48 11.79
N VAL A 34 -2.31 -10.54 13.06
CA VAL A 34 -2.09 -9.35 13.90
C VAL A 34 -1.04 -8.41 13.33
N LEU A 35 0.04 -8.94 12.75
CA LEU A 35 1.08 -8.15 12.11
C LEU A 35 0.56 -7.38 10.89
N PHE A 36 -0.39 -7.95 10.14
CA PHE A 36 -1.00 -7.30 8.98
C PHE A 36 -2.14 -6.34 9.31
N ALA A 37 -2.80 -6.50 10.47
CA ALA A 37 -3.89 -5.63 10.90
C ALA A 37 -3.42 -4.21 11.33
N GLY A 38 -2.12 -4.01 11.54
CA GLY A 38 -1.58 -2.89 12.29
C GLY A 38 -0.72 -1.89 11.53
N VAL A 39 -1.16 -1.37 10.38
CA VAL A 39 -0.75 -0.02 9.93
C VAL A 39 -1.91 0.63 9.17
N GLN A 40 -2.80 1.31 9.89
CA GLN A 40 -3.67 2.32 9.30
C GLN A 40 -3.12 3.68 9.72
N LEU A 41 -2.39 4.34 8.82
CA LEU A 41 -2.02 5.74 9.01
C LEU A 41 -3.28 6.56 8.81
N GLU A 42 -3.68 7.32 9.83
CA GLU A 42 -4.84 8.20 9.77
C GLU A 42 -4.61 9.24 8.66
N ASP A 43 -5.47 9.25 7.62
CA ASP A 43 -5.33 10.13 6.45
C ASP A 43 -5.27 11.62 6.84
N ALA A 44 -5.84 11.99 8.00
CA ALA A 44 -5.92 13.36 8.47
C ALA A 44 -4.55 13.98 8.82
N ASP A 45 -3.66 13.25 9.47
CA ASP A 45 -2.35 13.76 9.87
C ASP A 45 -1.40 13.91 8.68
N LEU A 46 -1.58 13.10 7.64
CA LEU A 46 -0.80 13.15 6.41
C LEU A 46 -1.14 14.38 5.54
N ILE A 47 -2.37 14.89 5.62
CA ILE A 47 -2.78 16.08 4.85
C ILE A 47 -2.08 17.35 5.39
N ALA A 48 -1.77 17.41 6.69
CA ALA A 48 -1.16 18.58 7.32
C ALA A 48 0.30 18.84 6.89
N ASP A 49 1.08 17.79 6.56
CA ASP A 49 2.48 17.90 6.11
C ASP A 49 2.62 17.76 4.58
N THR A 50 1.59 18.22 3.84
CA THR A 50 1.60 18.29 2.38
C THR A 50 1.73 19.73 1.92
N ASP A 51 2.64 19.99 0.98
CA ASP A 51 2.83 21.32 0.41
C ASP A 51 1.55 21.79 -0.33
N ALA A 52 1.19 23.06 -0.15
CA ALA A 52 -0.02 23.63 -0.74
C ALA A 52 0.01 23.67 -2.29
N LEU A 53 1.20 23.72 -2.89
CA LEU A 53 1.41 23.80 -4.33
C LEU A 53 2.52 22.86 -4.78
N LEU A 54 2.23 22.02 -5.78
CA LEU A 54 3.19 21.13 -6.42
C LEU A 54 3.60 21.69 -7.78
N TYR A 55 4.89 21.98 -7.95
CA TYR A 55 5.43 22.43 -9.22
C TYR A 55 5.81 21.22 -10.08
N VAL A 56 5.04 21.00 -11.14
CA VAL A 56 5.13 19.81 -11.98
C VAL A 56 5.26 20.22 -13.45
N LYS A 57 6.07 19.50 -14.22
CA LYS A 57 6.14 19.60 -15.68
C LYS A 57 5.67 18.31 -16.34
N VAL A 58 5.08 18.40 -17.53
CA VAL A 58 4.83 17.24 -18.37
C VAL A 58 6.15 16.74 -18.94
N ARG A 59 6.34 15.41 -18.96
CA ARG A 59 7.56 14.81 -19.48
C ARG A 59 7.49 14.75 -21.01
N GLY A 60 8.27 15.61 -21.69
CA GLY A 60 8.33 15.66 -23.14
C GLY A 60 7.01 16.10 -23.79
N THR A 61 6.81 15.70 -25.05
CA THR A 61 5.58 16.01 -25.80
C THR A 61 4.60 14.85 -25.65
N GLN A 62 3.48 15.09 -24.98
CA GLN A 62 2.40 14.11 -24.80
C GLN A 62 1.08 14.70 -25.28
N THR A 63 0.32 13.93 -26.06
CA THR A 63 -1.03 14.29 -26.47
C THR A 63 -1.99 14.03 -25.31
N VAL A 64 -2.66 15.08 -24.84
CA VAL A 64 -3.61 14.97 -23.73
C VAL A 64 -4.98 14.56 -24.27
N GLN A 65 -5.47 13.40 -23.83
CA GLN A 65 -6.79 12.90 -24.17
C GLN A 65 -7.52 12.45 -22.90
N SER A 66 -8.85 12.49 -22.93
CA SER A 66 -9.65 11.98 -21.82
C SER A 66 -9.30 10.52 -21.56
N LYS A 67 -9.12 10.15 -20.28
CA LYS A 67 -8.76 8.79 -19.83
C LYS A 67 -7.34 8.32 -20.21
N TYR A 68 -6.50 9.21 -20.75
CA TYR A 68 -5.10 8.88 -21.00
C TYR A 68 -4.24 9.16 -19.77
N ARG A 69 -3.25 8.29 -19.52
CA ARG A 69 -2.29 8.47 -18.43
C ARG A 69 -1.25 9.51 -18.86
N LEU A 70 -1.18 10.60 -18.14
CA LEU A 70 -0.20 11.66 -18.30
C LEU A 70 1.00 11.39 -17.40
N GLU A 71 2.19 11.36 -18.00
CA GLU A 71 3.45 11.26 -17.26
C GLU A 71 4.03 12.64 -16.99
N MET A 72 4.37 12.87 -15.73
CA MET A 72 4.82 14.16 -15.24
C MET A 72 6.04 14.03 -14.34
N GLU A 73 6.68 15.14 -14.06
CA GLU A 73 7.93 15.19 -13.31
C GLU A 73 7.96 16.42 -12.38
N LEU A 74 8.33 16.21 -11.11
CA LEU A 74 8.47 17.29 -10.14
C LEU A 74 9.60 18.25 -10.56
N MET A 75 9.32 19.55 -10.55
CA MET A 75 10.32 20.58 -10.84
C MET A 75 11.13 20.99 -9.61
N LYS A 76 10.58 20.79 -8.42
CA LYS A 76 11.19 21.09 -7.11
C LYS A 76 10.93 19.91 -6.17
N SER A 77 11.74 19.79 -5.13
CA SER A 77 11.40 18.88 -4.04
C SER A 77 10.09 19.34 -3.40
N ALA A 78 9.27 18.38 -2.97
CA ALA A 78 7.97 18.65 -2.38
C ALA A 78 7.67 17.63 -1.28
N ARG A 79 6.90 18.05 -0.27
CA ARG A 79 6.36 17.16 0.76
C ARG A 79 4.93 16.78 0.44
N ILE A 80 4.65 15.49 0.45
CA ILE A 80 3.32 14.93 0.18
C ILE A 80 3.11 13.80 1.18
N ARG A 81 2.04 13.90 1.98
CA ARG A 81 1.74 12.92 3.05
C ARG A 81 2.90 12.72 4.03
N GLY A 82 3.58 13.81 4.41
CA GLY A 82 4.76 13.77 5.28
C GLY A 82 6.01 13.13 4.67
N GLN A 83 5.94 12.62 3.43
CA GLN A 83 7.09 12.10 2.72
C GLN A 83 7.69 13.18 1.80
N LYS A 84 9.01 13.35 1.88
CA LYS A 84 9.75 14.25 0.99
C LYS A 84 10.06 13.53 -0.31
N PHE A 85 9.60 14.09 -1.42
CA PHE A 85 9.97 13.69 -2.77
C PHE A 85 11.02 14.64 -3.33
N GLU A 86 12.04 14.06 -3.96
CA GLU A 86 13.11 14.84 -4.57
C GLU A 86 12.67 15.42 -5.92
N ARG A 87 13.41 16.45 -6.36
CA ARG A 87 13.26 17.02 -7.70
C ARG A 87 13.37 15.92 -8.75
N TYR A 88 12.54 15.99 -9.78
CA TYR A 88 12.45 15.04 -10.88
C TYR A 88 11.86 13.67 -10.55
N THR A 89 11.21 13.53 -9.40
CA THR A 89 10.35 12.37 -9.14
C THR A 89 9.22 12.32 -10.17
N ARG A 90 8.89 11.13 -10.67
CA ARG A 90 7.81 10.92 -11.64
C ARG A 90 6.44 10.94 -10.97
N LEU A 91 5.47 11.59 -11.59
CA LEU A 91 4.06 11.53 -11.22
C LEU A 91 3.25 10.99 -12.38
N TYR A 92 2.18 10.29 -12.03
CA TYR A 92 1.24 9.73 -12.98
C TYR A 92 -0.17 10.19 -12.62
N GLY A 93 -0.90 10.64 -13.63
CA GLY A 93 -2.28 11.05 -13.46
C GLY A 93 -3.11 10.89 -14.71
N PHE A 94 -4.41 11.09 -14.58
CA PHE A 94 -5.37 11.08 -15.67
C PHE A 94 -5.96 12.46 -15.84
N VAL A 95 -6.10 12.87 -17.10
CA VAL A 95 -6.76 14.12 -17.44
C VAL A 95 -8.21 13.86 -17.77
N SER A 96 -9.07 14.73 -17.26
CA SER A 96 -10.48 14.81 -17.62
C SER A 96 -10.83 16.24 -18.01
N PHE A 97 -11.60 16.37 -19.07
CA PHE A 97 -12.01 17.66 -19.60
C PHE A 97 -13.46 17.91 -19.26
N GLN A 98 -13.73 19.07 -18.67
CA GLN A 98 -15.05 19.65 -18.55
C GLN A 98 -15.17 20.80 -19.57
N PRO A 99 -16.39 21.28 -19.86
CA PRO A 99 -16.60 22.28 -20.93
C PRO A 99 -15.72 23.53 -20.81
N THR A 100 -15.37 23.95 -19.59
CA THR A 100 -14.60 25.16 -19.32
C THR A 100 -13.32 24.92 -18.52
N ARG A 101 -13.02 23.68 -18.13
CA ARG A 101 -11.85 23.39 -17.27
C ARG A 101 -11.25 22.02 -17.51
N THR A 102 -9.96 21.91 -17.21
CA THR A 102 -9.23 20.65 -17.25
C THR A 102 -8.93 20.22 -15.83
N LEU A 103 -9.35 19.01 -15.49
CA LEU A 103 -9.11 18.39 -14.21
C LEU A 103 -8.04 17.31 -14.34
N LEU A 104 -7.09 17.34 -13.43
CA LEU A 104 -6.03 16.34 -13.37
C LEU A 104 -6.18 15.53 -12.09
N HIS A 105 -6.31 14.22 -12.24
CA HIS A 105 -6.34 13.29 -11.12
C HIS A 105 -5.00 12.56 -11.04
N ILE A 106 -4.20 12.86 -10.02
CA ILE A 106 -2.89 12.23 -9.82
C ILE A 106 -3.13 10.98 -8.97
N THR A 107 -2.71 9.83 -9.50
CA THR A 107 -2.92 8.52 -8.87
C THR A 107 -1.64 7.97 -8.25
N HIS A 108 -0.47 8.30 -8.81
CA HIS A 108 0.80 7.77 -8.32
C HIS A 108 1.90 8.82 -8.35
N ILE A 109 2.80 8.74 -7.36
CA ILE A 109 4.04 9.49 -7.28
C ILE A 109 5.17 8.50 -6.98
N GLY A 110 6.07 8.31 -7.94
CA GLY A 110 7.06 7.24 -7.88
C GLY A 110 6.37 5.87 -7.75
N THR A 111 6.59 5.21 -6.61
CA THR A 111 5.98 3.91 -6.26
C THR A 111 4.80 4.04 -5.28
N MET A 112 4.48 5.25 -4.82
CA MET A 112 3.41 5.48 -3.85
C MET A 112 2.10 5.83 -4.55
N GLU A 113 1.02 5.16 -4.14
CA GLU A 113 -0.33 5.49 -4.57
C GLU A 113 -0.85 6.69 -3.77
N VAL A 114 -1.39 7.69 -4.49
CA VAL A 114 -1.95 8.90 -3.93
C VAL A 114 -3.25 9.26 -4.64
N SER A 115 -4.19 9.89 -3.95
CA SER A 115 -5.41 10.40 -4.56
C SER A 115 -5.42 11.91 -4.48
N LEU A 116 -4.75 12.58 -5.42
CA LEU A 116 -4.71 14.05 -5.48
C LEU A 116 -5.53 14.56 -6.67
N LYS A 117 -6.18 15.70 -6.48
CA LYS A 117 -6.95 16.39 -7.53
C LYS A 117 -6.34 17.77 -7.73
N ALA A 118 -5.96 18.07 -8.97
CA ALA A 118 -5.53 19.39 -9.40
C ALA A 118 -6.60 20.01 -10.30
N TYR A 119 -6.88 21.27 -10.03
CA TYR A 119 -7.86 22.11 -10.72
C TYR A 119 -7.22 23.47 -11.00
N ASP A 120 -7.74 24.18 -12.01
CA ASP A 120 -7.44 25.58 -12.23
C ASP A 120 -7.96 26.44 -11.06
N LYS A 121 -7.19 27.45 -10.67
CA LYS A 121 -7.58 28.41 -9.60
C LYS A 121 -8.42 29.54 -10.18
#